data_AF-A0A4T0VFD1-F1
#
_entry.id   AF-A0A4T0VFD1-F1
#
_cell.length_a   1.000
_cell.length_b   1.000
_cell.length_c   1.000
_cell.angle_alpha   90.00
_cell.angle_beta   90.00
_cell.angle_gamma   90.00
#
_symmetry.space_group_name_H-M   'P 1'
#
loop_
_entity.id
_entity.type
_entity.pdbx_description
1 polymer ?
#
loop_
_entity_poly.entity_id
_entity_poly.type
_entity_poly.pdbx_seq_one_letter_code
_entity_poly.pdbx_strand_id
1 'polypeptide(L)'
;MASSFTGGQAPLQGRGLAVGSNDRDAQGANPSALPANGRNQPPSFVYHYPNGIPGGYKMVPARDGETPRRYVEDHLPNAFYSRKDTKAIFSTNNGEVPTRGLNMNHFVGSRELDLWSAEDIQGRANSIRKKHWRSLKSLKEPTCWEDLYDYFDTFDIYFHGALNLWNLMHQLYNENENISHDNIRSTAVEVGIWADEWIAKTENQIKLRTFHCWSGDILGLITRRVWDELKKLPSIDIMLIRYALCHRQNQLSSNGLTRPSAYPANSLEHNWHSNTLHCWLGKSNPSLPVRFVEFF
;
A
#
# COMPACT_ATOMS: atom_id res chain seq x y z
N MET A 1 -57.56 15.35 20.26
CA MET A 1 -58.19 15.43 18.93
C MET A 1 -57.15 15.98 17.97
N ALA A 2 -56.53 15.10 17.19
CA ALA A 2 -56.81 14.88 15.75
C ALA A 2 -56.08 15.94 14.89
N SER A 3 -54.94 15.59 14.26
CA SER A 3 -54.81 15.09 12.86
C SER A 3 -54.43 16.26 11.93
N SER A 4 -53.58 16.21 10.90
CA SER A 4 -52.85 15.14 10.19
C SER A 4 -52.04 15.78 9.03
N PHE A 5 -50.91 15.16 8.66
CA PHE A 5 -50.20 15.00 7.37
C PHE A 5 -50.48 15.94 6.16
N THR A 6 -49.48 16.38 5.39
CA THR A 6 -48.78 15.71 4.25
C THR A 6 -47.77 16.76 3.68
N GLY A 7 -46.57 16.52 3.14
CA GLY A 7 -46.08 15.64 2.07
C GLY A 7 -45.34 16.50 1.02
N GLY A 8 -44.21 16.06 0.44
CA GLY A 8 -43.72 16.62 -0.85
C GLY A 8 -42.25 17.05 -0.97
N GLN A 9 -41.47 16.17 -1.62
CA GLN A 9 -40.34 16.33 -2.56
C GLN A 9 -39.68 17.71 -2.87
N ALA A 10 -38.35 17.65 -3.02
CA ALA A 10 -37.39 18.57 -3.68
C ALA A 10 -37.79 18.94 -5.15
N PRO A 11 -37.13 19.88 -5.90
CA PRO A 11 -35.73 20.35 -5.82
C PRO A 11 -35.48 21.86 -6.11
N LEU A 12 -34.26 22.34 -5.86
CA LEU A 12 -33.79 23.67 -6.29
C LEU A 12 -32.66 23.54 -7.33
N GLN A 13 -32.92 24.06 -8.53
CA GLN A 13 -31.97 24.29 -9.62
C GLN A 13 -31.95 25.80 -9.98
N GLY A 14 -30.78 26.28 -10.42
CA GLY A 14 -30.55 27.56 -11.12
C GLY A 14 -30.12 28.69 -10.19
N ARG A 15 -29.10 29.53 -10.46
CA ARG A 15 -28.30 29.93 -11.64
C ARG A 15 -27.15 30.78 -11.00
N GLY A 16 -25.87 30.81 -11.36
CA GLY A 16 -25.21 30.94 -12.67
C GLY A 16 -24.36 32.24 -12.69
N LEU A 17 -23.15 32.18 -13.31
CA LEU A 17 -22.16 33.21 -13.71
C LEU A 17 -20.78 33.04 -13.00
N ALA A 18 -19.76 32.35 -13.56
CA ALA A 18 -18.84 32.69 -14.69
C ALA A 18 -17.86 33.84 -14.30
N VAL A 19 -16.53 33.86 -14.47
CA VAL A 19 -15.51 33.20 -15.32
C VAL A 19 -14.14 33.35 -14.62
N GLY A 20 -13.19 32.43 -14.82
CA GLY A 20 -11.78 32.64 -14.48
C GLY A 20 -10.92 31.40 -14.72
N SER A 21 -10.56 31.17 -15.98
CA SER A 21 -9.69 30.08 -16.47
C SER A 21 -8.37 29.99 -15.73
N ASN A 22 -7.93 28.76 -15.41
CA ASN A 22 -6.54 28.33 -15.47
C ASN A 22 -6.47 26.80 -15.47
N ASP A 23 -5.76 26.29 -16.47
CA ASP A 23 -5.56 24.89 -16.82
C ASP A 23 -5.11 24.02 -15.65
N ARG A 24 -5.95 23.04 -15.29
CA ARG A 24 -5.64 21.94 -14.37
C ARG A 24 -6.30 20.64 -14.82
N ASP A 25 -6.17 20.32 -16.09
CA ASP A 25 -6.59 19.02 -16.62
C ASP A 25 -5.38 18.09 -16.75
N ALA A 26 -4.94 17.58 -15.60
CA ALA A 26 -4.11 16.38 -15.50
C ALA A 26 -4.49 15.61 -14.22
N GLN A 27 -5.79 15.47 -13.96
CA GLN A 27 -6.28 14.51 -12.98
C GLN A 27 -6.22 13.13 -13.61
N GLY A 28 -5.16 12.38 -13.30
CA GLY A 28 -5.10 10.94 -13.46
C GLY A 28 -6.13 10.29 -12.52
N ALA A 29 -7.39 10.24 -12.95
CA ALA A 29 -8.44 9.50 -12.28
C ALA A 29 -9.51 9.08 -13.29
N ASN A 30 -9.50 7.81 -13.70
CA ASN A 30 -10.75 7.04 -13.80
C ASN A 30 -10.51 5.51 -13.82
N PRO A 31 -11.16 4.74 -12.93
CA PRO A 31 -11.08 3.29 -12.89
C PRO A 31 -12.15 2.70 -13.81
N SER A 32 -11.79 2.38 -15.04
CA SER A 32 -12.63 1.54 -15.91
C SER A 32 -11.72 0.65 -16.76
N ALA A 33 -11.06 -0.30 -16.08
CA ALA A 33 -10.33 -1.36 -16.76
C ALA A 33 -11.25 -2.11 -17.73
N LEU A 34 -10.72 -2.52 -18.89
CA LEU A 34 -11.38 -3.55 -19.67
C LEU A 34 -11.33 -4.83 -18.83
N PRO A 35 -12.48 -5.37 -18.38
CA PRO A 35 -12.49 -6.49 -17.46
C PRO A 35 -11.83 -7.70 -18.12
N ALA A 36 -11.04 -8.46 -17.35
CA ALA A 36 -10.36 -9.69 -17.80
C ALA A 36 -11.32 -10.82 -18.24
N ASN A 37 -12.64 -10.63 -18.07
CA ASN A 37 -13.70 -11.57 -18.41
C ASN A 37 -14.71 -11.00 -19.41
N GLY A 38 -14.25 -10.19 -20.38
CA GLY A 38 -15.09 -9.85 -21.53
C GLY A 38 -15.42 -11.10 -22.34
N ARG A 39 -16.70 -11.34 -22.69
CA ARG A 39 -17.19 -12.52 -23.42
C ARG A 39 -16.49 -12.83 -24.78
N ASN A 40 -15.57 -11.97 -25.23
CA ASN A 40 -14.87 -12.05 -26.52
C ASN A 40 -13.33 -11.97 -26.40
N GLN A 41 -12.73 -12.21 -25.22
CA GLN A 41 -11.27 -12.17 -25.07
C GLN A 41 -10.61 -13.52 -25.38
N PRO A 42 -9.43 -13.52 -26.03
CA PRO A 42 -8.69 -14.74 -26.31
C PRO A 42 -8.15 -15.39 -25.02
N PRO A 43 -7.93 -16.72 -24.99
CA PRO A 43 -7.50 -17.43 -23.78
C PRO A 43 -6.19 -16.92 -23.16
N SER A 44 -5.29 -16.36 -23.97
CA SER A 44 -4.02 -15.81 -23.49
C SER A 44 -4.15 -14.42 -22.85
N PHE A 45 -5.32 -13.79 -22.91
CA PHE A 45 -5.54 -12.45 -22.35
C PHE A 45 -5.30 -12.44 -20.83
N VAL A 46 -5.91 -13.39 -20.10
CA VAL A 46 -5.77 -13.49 -18.63
C VAL A 46 -4.33 -13.82 -18.23
N TYR A 47 -3.60 -14.56 -19.07
CA TYR A 47 -2.19 -14.84 -18.84
C TYR A 47 -1.33 -13.57 -18.94
N HIS A 48 -1.54 -12.75 -19.97
CA HIS A 48 -0.75 -11.52 -20.15
C HIS A 48 -1.21 -10.38 -19.24
N TYR A 49 -2.51 -10.28 -18.99
CA TYR A 49 -3.17 -9.20 -18.27
C TYR A 49 -4.14 -9.76 -17.23
N PRO A 50 -3.64 -10.40 -16.16
CA PRO A 50 -4.46 -11.06 -15.14
C PRO A 50 -5.42 -10.09 -14.43
N ASN A 51 -5.06 -8.81 -14.37
CA ASN A 51 -5.88 -7.74 -13.79
C ASN A 51 -6.62 -6.90 -14.86
N GLY A 52 -6.60 -7.34 -16.12
CA GLY A 52 -7.10 -6.58 -17.27
C GLY A 52 -6.13 -5.50 -17.75
N ILE A 53 -6.53 -4.83 -18.84
CA ILE A 53 -5.83 -3.64 -19.34
C ILE A 53 -6.52 -2.42 -18.73
N PRO A 54 -5.80 -1.51 -18.05
CA PRO A 54 -6.44 -0.34 -17.44
C PRO A 54 -7.20 0.51 -18.47
N GLY A 55 -8.24 1.21 -18.02
CA GLY A 55 -9.02 2.11 -18.86
C GLY A 55 -8.17 3.28 -19.35
N GLY A 56 -8.33 3.69 -20.61
CA GLY A 56 -7.62 4.83 -21.19
C GLY A 56 -6.46 4.46 -22.12
N TYR A 57 -6.11 3.17 -22.24
CA TYR A 57 -5.12 2.73 -23.23
C TYR A 57 -5.71 2.82 -24.62
N LYS A 58 -5.04 3.59 -25.50
CA LYS A 58 -5.30 3.57 -26.95
C LYS A 58 -4.65 2.32 -27.54
N MET A 59 -5.27 1.16 -27.32
CA MET A 59 -4.75 -0.12 -27.79
C MET A 59 -4.71 -0.16 -29.33
N VAL A 60 -3.62 -0.69 -29.87
CA VAL A 60 -3.52 -1.03 -31.28
C VAL A 60 -4.32 -2.32 -31.50
N PRO A 61 -5.25 -2.36 -32.48
CA PRO A 61 -6.00 -3.56 -32.78
C PRO A 61 -5.09 -4.76 -33.04
N ALA A 62 -5.38 -5.89 -32.39
CA ALA A 62 -4.77 -7.16 -32.71
C ALA A 62 -5.44 -7.81 -33.92
N ARG A 63 -4.84 -8.86 -34.48
CA ARG A 63 -5.56 -9.74 -35.41
C ARG A 63 -6.67 -10.48 -34.68
N ASP A 64 -7.68 -10.92 -35.41
CA ASP A 64 -8.81 -11.66 -34.84
C ASP A 64 -8.31 -12.88 -34.06
N GLY A 65 -8.73 -13.00 -32.79
CA GLY A 65 -8.34 -14.07 -31.88
C GLY A 65 -6.97 -13.91 -31.20
N GLU A 66 -6.24 -12.81 -31.46
CA GLU A 66 -4.99 -12.51 -30.77
C GLU A 66 -5.19 -11.54 -29.61
N THR A 67 -4.36 -11.68 -28.57
CA THR A 67 -4.31 -10.74 -27.45
C THR A 67 -3.66 -9.43 -27.91
N PRO A 68 -4.30 -8.26 -27.74
CA PRO A 68 -3.68 -6.96 -28.02
C PRO A 68 -2.42 -6.76 -27.17
N ARG A 69 -1.29 -6.49 -27.81
CA ARG A 69 0.02 -6.36 -27.14
C ARG A 69 0.69 -5.01 -27.35
N ARG A 70 0.04 -4.08 -28.05
CA ARG A 70 0.60 -2.77 -28.36
C ARG A 70 -0.40 -1.67 -28.07
N TYR A 71 0.11 -0.51 -27.68
CA TYR A 71 -0.69 0.70 -27.45
C TYR A 71 -0.03 1.90 -28.11
N VAL A 72 -0.82 2.93 -28.40
CA VAL A 72 -0.34 4.22 -28.85
C VAL A 72 -0.13 5.12 -27.64
N GLU A 73 1.07 5.66 -27.49
CA GLU A 73 1.38 6.71 -26.52
C GLU A 73 1.41 8.06 -27.26
N ASP A 74 0.36 8.87 -27.04
CA ASP A 74 0.17 10.21 -27.62
C ASP A 74 -0.41 11.24 -26.63
N HIS A 75 -0.49 10.90 -25.34
CA HIS A 75 -1.21 11.67 -24.32
C HIS A 75 -0.31 12.62 -23.50
N LEU A 76 1.02 12.56 -23.64
CA LEU A 76 1.97 13.39 -22.90
C LEU A 76 2.58 14.46 -23.81
N PRO A 77 2.75 15.70 -23.32
CA PRO A 77 3.31 16.78 -24.13
C PRO A 77 4.78 16.55 -24.43
N ASN A 78 5.28 17.05 -25.56
CA ASN A 78 6.69 16.93 -25.95
C ASN A 78 7.66 17.41 -24.86
N ALA A 79 7.26 18.45 -24.10
CA ALA A 79 8.04 19.00 -23.00
C ALA A 79 8.38 17.94 -21.93
N PHE A 80 7.48 16.97 -21.71
CA PHE A 80 7.67 15.86 -20.77
C PHE A 80 8.91 15.02 -21.13
N TYR A 81 9.19 14.80 -22.41
CA TYR A 81 10.35 13.99 -22.82
C TYR A 81 11.64 14.82 -22.97
N SER A 82 11.58 16.13 -22.77
CA SER A 82 12.70 17.05 -22.98
C SER A 82 13.38 17.53 -21.68
N ARG A 83 12.91 17.05 -20.53
CA ARG A 83 13.45 17.43 -19.21
C ARG A 83 14.91 16.98 -19.07
N LYS A 84 15.77 17.90 -18.62
CA LYS A 84 17.21 17.65 -18.43
C LYS A 84 17.57 17.32 -16.98
N ASP A 85 16.85 17.94 -16.04
CA ASP A 85 17.09 17.77 -14.61
C ASP A 85 16.18 16.66 -14.07
N THR A 86 16.65 15.41 -14.17
CA THR A 86 15.99 14.21 -13.66
C THR A 86 16.93 13.49 -12.70
N LYS A 87 16.41 13.01 -11.56
CA LYS A 87 17.19 12.25 -10.59
C LYS A 87 17.52 10.84 -11.11
N ALA A 88 16.55 10.22 -11.79
CA ALA A 88 16.72 9.02 -12.58
C ALA A 88 17.47 7.88 -11.87
N ILE A 89 17.09 7.55 -10.62
CA ILE A 89 17.82 6.62 -9.75
C ILE A 89 18.12 5.26 -10.44
N PHE A 90 17.16 4.70 -11.16
CA PHE A 90 17.32 3.39 -11.81
C PHE A 90 18.10 3.50 -13.12
N SER A 91 17.82 4.51 -13.96
CA SER A 91 18.54 4.70 -15.23
C SER A 91 20.02 5.03 -15.05
N THR A 92 20.35 5.77 -13.99
CA THR A 92 21.71 6.27 -13.73
C THR A 92 22.50 5.39 -12.76
N ASN A 93 21.90 4.30 -12.26
CA ASN A 93 22.40 3.56 -11.10
C ASN A 93 22.74 4.47 -9.92
N ASN A 94 21.80 5.34 -9.55
CA ASN A 94 21.96 6.30 -8.47
C ASN A 94 23.14 7.26 -8.70
N GLY A 95 23.30 7.73 -9.95
CA GLY A 95 24.31 8.70 -10.35
C GLY A 95 25.66 8.13 -10.80
N GLU A 96 25.85 6.81 -10.85
CA GLU A 96 27.08 6.19 -11.38
C GLU A 96 27.24 6.40 -12.90
N VAL A 97 26.13 6.57 -13.62
CA VAL A 97 26.09 6.78 -15.07
C VAL A 97 25.29 8.06 -15.36
N PRO A 98 25.74 8.94 -16.28
CA PRO A 98 25.00 10.16 -16.61
C PRO A 98 23.64 9.84 -17.25
N THR A 99 22.69 10.76 -17.11
CA THR A 99 21.43 10.71 -17.85
C THR A 99 21.69 10.82 -19.35
N ARG A 100 21.00 10.01 -20.16
CA ARG A 100 21.21 10.01 -21.62
C ARG A 100 20.56 11.21 -22.30
N GLY A 101 19.44 11.68 -21.75
CA GLY A 101 18.57 12.65 -22.42
C GLY A 101 17.95 12.08 -23.70
N LEU A 102 17.00 12.82 -24.28
CA LEU A 102 16.37 12.45 -25.55
C LEU A 102 16.74 13.44 -26.65
N ASN A 103 17.14 12.94 -27.82
CA ASN A 103 17.36 13.79 -28.99
C ASN A 103 16.00 14.14 -29.63
N MET A 104 15.58 15.39 -29.44
CA MET A 104 14.29 15.89 -29.92
C MET A 104 14.16 15.95 -31.45
N ASN A 105 15.25 15.85 -32.20
CA ASN A 105 15.19 15.80 -33.67
C ASN A 105 14.57 14.50 -34.20
N HIS A 106 14.61 13.42 -33.40
CA HIS A 106 14.04 12.11 -33.76
C HIS A 106 12.81 11.77 -32.89
N PHE A 107 12.26 12.77 -32.19
CA PHE A 107 11.11 12.59 -31.34
C PHE A 107 9.84 12.39 -32.16
N VAL A 108 9.06 11.37 -31.81
CA VAL A 108 7.74 11.07 -32.37
C VAL A 108 6.71 11.11 -31.25
N GLY A 109 5.83 12.11 -31.29
CA GLY A 109 4.85 12.36 -30.23
C GLY A 109 3.73 11.32 -30.13
N SER A 110 3.41 10.65 -31.23
CA SER A 110 2.44 9.54 -31.28
C SER A 110 3.16 8.28 -31.75
N ARG A 111 3.39 7.33 -30.84
CA ARG A 111 4.18 6.13 -31.13
C ARG A 111 3.51 4.86 -30.62
N GLU A 112 3.67 3.78 -31.36
CA GLU A 112 3.23 2.45 -30.93
C GLU A 112 4.32 1.81 -30.08
N LEU A 113 3.94 1.34 -28.88
CA LEU A 113 4.83 0.66 -27.95
C LEU A 113 4.23 -0.69 -27.56
N ASP A 114 5.11 -1.64 -27.25
CA ASP A 114 4.71 -2.91 -26.67
C ASP A 114 4.17 -2.67 -25.25
N LEU A 115 2.97 -3.15 -24.99
CA LEU A 115 2.37 -3.20 -23.66
C LEU A 115 3.03 -4.34 -22.89
N TRP A 116 3.69 -4.01 -21.78
CA TRP A 116 4.30 -5.02 -20.94
C TRP A 116 3.25 -5.94 -20.32
N SER A 117 3.46 -7.24 -20.44
CA SER A 117 2.66 -8.24 -19.74
C SER A 117 2.96 -8.23 -18.24
N ALA A 118 2.13 -8.90 -17.44
CA ALA A 118 2.41 -9.08 -16.02
C ALA A 118 3.78 -9.73 -15.76
N GLU A 119 4.19 -10.69 -16.59
CA GLU A 119 5.50 -11.33 -16.50
C GLU A 119 6.64 -10.35 -16.80
N ASP A 120 6.48 -9.50 -17.83
CA ASP A 120 7.49 -8.48 -18.16
C ASP A 120 7.66 -7.46 -17.04
N ILE A 121 6.54 -6.99 -16.47
CA ILE A 121 6.53 -6.08 -15.33
C ILE A 121 7.22 -6.73 -14.13
N GLN A 122 6.86 -7.97 -13.79
CA GLN A 122 7.46 -8.69 -12.66
C GLN A 122 8.96 -8.95 -12.86
N GLY A 123 9.37 -9.36 -14.06
CA GLY A 123 10.77 -9.59 -14.40
C GLY A 123 11.63 -8.32 -14.25
N ARG A 124 11.08 -7.17 -14.66
CA ARG A 124 11.73 -5.86 -14.49
C ARG A 124 11.73 -5.40 -13.04
N ALA A 125 10.63 -5.57 -12.31
CA ALA A 125 10.55 -5.28 -10.88
C ALA A 125 11.60 -6.07 -10.09
N ASN A 126 11.73 -7.37 -10.37
CA ASN A 126 12.74 -8.24 -9.77
C ASN A 126 14.17 -7.80 -10.12
N SER A 127 14.41 -7.35 -11.34
CA SER A 127 15.71 -6.83 -11.76
C SER A 127 16.08 -5.55 -11.02
N ILE A 128 15.12 -4.62 -10.88
CA ILE A 128 15.29 -3.39 -10.09
C ILE A 128 15.53 -3.74 -8.62
N ARG A 129 14.79 -4.68 -8.02
CA ARG A 129 15.02 -5.13 -6.64
C ARG A 129 16.43 -5.65 -6.43
N LYS A 130 16.92 -6.52 -7.33
CA LYS A 130 18.28 -7.07 -7.23
C LYS A 130 19.35 -5.97 -7.20
N LYS A 131 19.16 -4.89 -7.98
CA LYS A 131 20.16 -3.83 -8.15
C LYS A 131 20.00 -2.64 -7.19
N HIS A 132 18.77 -2.27 -6.88
CA HIS A 132 18.42 -1.00 -6.22
C HIS A 132 17.58 -1.18 -4.94
N TRP A 133 17.64 -2.35 -4.29
CA TRP A 133 16.84 -2.64 -3.08
C TRP A 133 16.91 -1.55 -2.00
N ARG A 134 18.06 -0.87 -1.83
CA ARG A 134 18.21 0.22 -0.86
C ARG A 134 17.31 1.41 -1.19
N SER A 135 17.26 1.80 -2.47
CA SER A 135 16.41 2.89 -2.95
C SER A 135 14.93 2.54 -2.88
N LEU A 136 14.59 1.25 -2.95
CA LEU A 136 13.20 0.78 -2.85
C LEU A 136 12.63 0.87 -1.43
N LYS A 137 13.47 0.89 -0.38
CA LYS A 137 13.00 1.04 1.01
C LYS A 137 12.23 2.33 1.26
N SER A 138 12.58 3.39 0.53
CA SER A 138 11.95 4.71 0.64
C SER A 138 11.11 5.03 -0.60
N LEU A 139 10.66 4.00 -1.32
CA LEU A 139 9.84 4.18 -2.50
C LEU A 139 8.52 4.84 -2.10
N LYS A 140 8.18 5.93 -2.78
CA LYS A 140 6.89 6.60 -2.62
C LYS A 140 5.92 6.11 -3.69
N GLU A 141 4.65 6.10 -3.36
CA GLU A 141 3.59 5.90 -4.36
C GLU A 141 3.70 6.98 -5.43
N PRO A 142 3.76 6.62 -6.72
CA PRO A 142 3.62 7.59 -7.80
C PRO A 142 2.22 8.22 -7.77
N THR A 143 2.17 9.55 -7.84
CA THR A 143 0.92 10.34 -7.80
C THR A 143 0.73 11.18 -9.07
N CYS A 144 1.81 11.47 -9.79
CA CYS A 144 1.80 12.20 -11.06
C CYS A 144 2.92 11.71 -11.99
N TRP A 145 2.79 11.94 -13.30
CA TRP A 145 3.76 11.48 -14.30
C TRP A 145 5.19 11.96 -14.03
N GLU A 146 5.33 13.15 -13.45
CA GLU A 146 6.61 13.73 -13.07
C GLU A 146 7.37 12.90 -12.03
N ASP A 147 6.66 12.10 -11.22
CA ASP A 147 7.31 11.21 -10.25
C ASP A 147 8.16 10.13 -10.95
N LEU A 148 7.94 9.86 -12.25
CA LEU A 148 8.81 8.97 -13.02
C LEU A 148 10.24 9.50 -13.14
N TYR A 149 10.45 10.82 -13.14
CA TYR A 149 11.78 11.42 -13.24
C TYR A 149 12.66 11.16 -12.02
N ASP A 150 12.07 10.77 -10.89
CA ASP A 150 12.85 10.37 -9.73
C ASP A 150 13.62 9.06 -9.98
N TYR A 151 13.09 8.22 -10.86
CA TYR A 151 13.55 6.85 -11.06
C TYR A 151 14.11 6.60 -12.46
N PHE A 152 13.58 7.27 -13.48
CA PHE A 152 13.97 7.07 -14.87
C PHE A 152 14.41 8.38 -15.55
N ASP A 153 15.37 8.29 -16.46
CA ASP A 153 15.71 9.39 -17.35
C ASP A 153 14.72 9.49 -18.52
N THR A 154 14.71 10.62 -19.22
CA THR A 154 13.78 10.85 -20.33
C THR A 154 13.98 9.87 -21.49
N PHE A 155 15.18 9.30 -21.63
CA PHE A 155 15.47 8.25 -22.60
C PHE A 155 14.68 6.98 -22.27
N ASP A 156 14.80 6.44 -21.06
CA ASP A 156 14.04 5.24 -20.67
C ASP A 156 12.54 5.49 -20.70
N ILE A 157 12.08 6.67 -20.23
CA ILE A 157 10.66 7.05 -20.29
C ILE A 157 10.15 7.02 -21.74
N TYR A 158 10.92 7.55 -22.69
CA TYR A 158 10.50 7.57 -24.08
C TYR A 158 10.46 6.17 -24.71
N PHE A 159 11.50 5.35 -24.52
CA PHE A 159 11.62 4.06 -25.19
C PHE A 159 10.84 2.92 -24.52
N HIS A 160 10.65 2.97 -23.20
CA HIS A 160 9.84 1.99 -22.49
C HIS A 160 8.37 2.39 -22.40
N GLY A 161 8.06 3.68 -22.58
CA GLY A 161 6.72 4.23 -22.44
C GLY A 161 6.43 4.63 -21.00
N ALA A 162 5.84 5.81 -20.82
CA ALA A 162 5.51 6.33 -19.50
C ALA A 162 4.51 5.43 -18.79
N LEU A 163 3.52 4.90 -19.51
CA LEU A 163 2.51 3.99 -18.96
C LEU A 163 3.10 2.67 -18.42
N ASN A 164 4.01 2.05 -19.17
CA ASN A 164 4.67 0.82 -18.74
C ASN A 164 5.49 1.04 -17.47
N LEU A 165 6.24 2.15 -17.42
CA LEU A 165 7.04 2.51 -16.24
C LEU A 165 6.15 2.88 -15.05
N TRP A 166 5.03 3.55 -15.28
CA TRP A 166 4.03 3.84 -14.26
C TRP A 166 3.50 2.57 -13.60
N ASN A 167 3.08 1.58 -14.40
CA ASN A 167 2.63 0.29 -13.88
C ASN A 167 3.75 -0.43 -13.11
N LEU A 168 4.97 -0.40 -13.62
CA LEU A 168 6.14 -0.97 -12.93
C LEU A 168 6.39 -0.31 -11.57
N MET A 169 6.27 1.01 -11.47
CA MET A 169 6.44 1.73 -10.21
C MET A 169 5.33 1.40 -9.20
N HIS A 170 4.08 1.33 -9.64
CA HIS A 170 2.98 0.90 -8.77
C HIS A 170 3.14 -0.56 -8.33
N GLN A 171 3.58 -1.46 -9.22
CA GLN A 171 3.88 -2.85 -8.85
C GLN A 171 4.97 -2.91 -7.76
N LEU A 172 6.07 -2.18 -7.95
CA LEU A 172 7.15 -2.08 -6.97
C LEU A 172 6.64 -1.55 -5.62
N TYR A 173 5.83 -0.49 -5.64
CA TYR A 173 5.25 0.12 -4.45
C TYR A 173 4.30 -0.83 -3.72
N ASN A 174 3.32 -1.40 -4.43
CA ASN A 174 2.32 -2.29 -3.83
C ASN A 174 2.95 -3.54 -3.20
N GLU A 175 3.92 -4.15 -3.88
CA GLU A 175 4.65 -5.29 -3.31
C GLU A 175 5.46 -4.89 -2.06
N ASN A 176 6.11 -3.72 -2.07
CA ASN A 176 6.85 -3.23 -0.90
C ASN A 176 5.92 -2.93 0.29
N GLU A 177 4.76 -2.31 0.04
CA GLU A 177 3.74 -2.07 1.05
C GLU A 177 3.20 -3.38 1.63
N ASN A 178 2.92 -4.38 0.78
CA ASN A 178 2.50 -5.70 1.24
C ASN A 178 3.54 -6.35 2.17
N ILE A 179 4.82 -6.33 1.79
CA ILE A 179 5.92 -6.85 2.62
C ILE A 179 6.01 -6.07 3.94
N SER A 180 5.89 -4.74 3.90
CA SER A 180 5.89 -3.88 5.08
C SER A 180 4.75 -4.23 6.03
N HIS A 181 3.53 -4.35 5.49
CA HIS A 181 2.35 -4.74 6.25
C HIS A 181 2.50 -6.12 6.89
N ASP A 182 2.99 -7.11 6.16
CA ASP A 182 3.18 -8.46 6.68
C ASP A 182 4.23 -8.50 7.81
N ASN A 183 5.32 -7.75 7.68
CA ASN A 183 6.32 -7.58 8.74
C ASN A 183 5.72 -6.92 9.99
N ILE A 184 4.93 -5.86 9.82
CA ILE A 184 4.26 -5.16 10.94
C ILE A 184 3.27 -6.10 11.62
N ARG A 185 2.51 -6.90 10.85
CA ARG A 185 1.54 -7.86 11.38
C ARG A 185 2.22 -8.99 12.14
N SER A 186 3.30 -9.55 11.61
CA SER A 186 4.13 -10.54 12.30
C SER A 186 4.67 -9.97 13.62
N THR A 187 5.24 -8.77 13.59
CA THR A 187 5.71 -8.07 14.79
C THR A 187 4.59 -7.84 15.81
N ALA A 188 3.40 -7.44 15.34
CA ALA A 188 2.25 -7.20 16.20
C ALA A 188 1.80 -8.48 16.94
N VAL A 189 1.85 -9.65 16.29
CA VAL A 189 1.56 -10.95 16.94
C VAL A 189 2.57 -11.23 18.06
N GLU A 190 3.86 -11.10 17.79
CA GLU A 190 4.91 -11.34 18.79
C GLU A 190 4.84 -10.37 19.97
N VAL A 191 4.59 -9.08 19.70
CA VAL A 191 4.36 -8.07 20.75
C VAL A 191 3.15 -8.44 21.60
N GLY A 192 2.08 -8.96 20.99
CA GLY A 192 0.91 -9.45 21.71
C GLY A 192 1.26 -10.59 22.67
N ILE A 193 1.98 -11.60 22.18
CA ILE A 193 2.43 -12.76 22.98
C ILE A 193 3.34 -12.29 24.12
N TRP A 194 4.37 -11.51 23.81
CA TRP A 194 5.27 -10.94 24.80
C TRP A 194 4.51 -10.16 25.88
N ALA A 195 3.53 -9.35 25.49
CA ALA A 195 2.74 -8.58 26.43
C ALA A 195 1.96 -9.49 27.38
N ASP A 196 1.35 -10.57 26.88
CA ASP A 196 0.64 -11.54 27.72
C ASP A 196 1.58 -12.26 28.71
N GLU A 197 2.75 -12.71 28.25
CA GLU A 197 3.79 -13.29 29.10
C GLU A 197 4.30 -12.29 30.15
N TRP A 198 4.43 -11.02 29.75
CA TRP A 198 4.87 -9.96 30.64
C TRP A 198 3.83 -9.67 31.73
N ILE A 199 2.53 -9.61 31.41
CA ILE A 199 1.48 -9.42 32.42
C ILE A 199 1.24 -10.66 33.28
N ALA A 200 1.61 -11.87 32.83
CA ALA A 200 1.46 -13.07 33.64
C ALA A 200 2.21 -12.98 34.98
N LYS A 201 3.23 -12.13 35.07
CA LYS A 201 3.98 -11.84 36.29
C LYS A 201 3.21 -10.84 37.17
N THR A 202 2.85 -11.22 38.40
CA THR A 202 2.08 -10.39 39.35
C THR A 202 2.67 -9.00 39.55
N GLU A 203 4.00 -8.88 39.65
CA GLU A 203 4.69 -7.59 39.78
C GLU A 203 4.40 -6.63 38.61
N ASN A 204 4.28 -7.16 37.40
CA ASN A 204 4.04 -6.37 36.19
C ASN A 204 2.58 -5.97 36.07
N GLN A 205 1.64 -6.78 36.56
CA GLN A 205 0.24 -6.37 36.67
C GLN A 205 0.10 -5.16 37.59
N ILE A 206 0.81 -5.14 38.73
CA ILE A 206 0.80 -4.02 39.67
C ILE A 206 1.39 -2.77 39.00
N LYS A 207 2.55 -2.90 38.34
CA LYS A 207 3.19 -1.80 37.58
C LYS A 207 2.25 -1.26 36.50
N LEU A 208 1.60 -2.14 35.74
CA LEU A 208 0.72 -1.74 34.65
C LEU A 208 -0.55 -1.06 35.16
N ARG A 209 -1.18 -1.56 36.23
CA ARG A 209 -2.39 -0.95 36.83
C ARG A 209 -2.16 0.48 37.33
N THR A 210 -0.97 0.74 37.86
CA THR A 210 -0.59 2.05 38.43
C THR A 210 -0.05 3.04 37.39
N PHE A 211 0.14 2.61 36.13
CA PHE A 211 0.66 3.44 35.07
C PHE A 211 -0.45 4.28 34.41
N HIS A 212 -0.31 5.61 34.38
CA HIS A 212 -1.33 6.49 33.78
C HIS A 212 -0.82 7.37 32.64
N CYS A 213 0.47 7.30 32.30
CA CYS A 213 1.11 8.22 31.36
C CYS A 213 1.15 7.67 29.92
N TRP A 214 -0.02 7.47 29.31
CA TRP A 214 -0.12 6.94 27.93
C TRP A 214 0.11 7.96 26.83
N SER A 215 0.10 9.26 27.15
CA SER A 215 0.48 10.34 26.23
C SER A 215 1.97 10.69 26.28
N GLY A 216 2.66 10.29 27.35
CA GLY A 216 4.09 10.52 27.56
C GLY A 216 4.93 9.28 27.24
N ASP A 217 6.08 9.16 27.88
CA ASP A 217 7.00 8.08 27.59
C ASP A 217 6.60 6.77 28.30
N ILE A 218 6.40 5.68 27.53
CA ILE A 218 6.20 4.34 28.12
C ILE A 218 7.50 3.74 28.67
N LEU A 219 8.65 4.41 28.52
CA LEU A 219 9.93 3.97 29.08
C LEU A 219 9.86 3.73 30.60
N GLY A 220 8.92 4.35 31.32
CA GLY A 220 8.66 4.03 32.73
C GLY A 220 8.27 2.56 32.99
N LEU A 221 7.68 1.88 32.00
CA LEU A 221 7.38 0.44 32.03
C LEU A 221 8.53 -0.40 31.43
N ILE A 222 9.34 0.19 30.54
CA ILE A 222 10.43 -0.47 29.83
C ILE A 222 11.73 -0.31 30.62
N THR A 223 11.87 -1.10 31.69
CA THR A 223 13.15 -1.23 32.40
C THR A 223 14.23 -1.82 31.48
N ARG A 224 15.52 -1.68 31.85
CA ARG A 224 16.64 -2.28 31.08
C ARG A 224 16.45 -3.78 30.81
N ARG A 225 15.93 -4.53 31.80
CA ARG A 225 15.62 -5.95 31.66
C ARG A 225 14.52 -6.20 30.62
N VAL A 226 13.46 -5.40 30.64
CA VAL A 226 12.37 -5.46 29.65
C VAL A 226 12.90 -5.10 28.27
N TRP A 227 13.80 -4.12 28.17
CA TRP A 227 14.46 -3.78 26.93
C TRP A 227 15.27 -4.93 26.34
N ASP A 228 15.98 -5.68 27.19
CA ASP A 228 16.73 -6.86 26.74
C ASP A 228 15.82 -8.04 26.34
N GLU A 229 14.58 -8.11 26.85
CA GLU A 229 13.53 -9.01 26.34
C GLU A 229 13.01 -8.53 24.97
N LEU A 230 12.69 -7.24 24.84
CA LEU A 230 12.16 -6.64 23.59
C LEU A 230 13.16 -6.69 22.44
N LYS A 231 14.48 -6.59 22.70
CA LYS A 231 15.53 -6.77 21.69
C LYS A 231 15.56 -8.15 21.04
N LYS A 232 14.88 -9.14 21.61
CA LYS A 232 14.76 -10.47 21.01
C LYS A 232 13.70 -10.50 19.90
N LEU A 233 12.85 -9.48 19.82
CA LEU A 233 11.87 -9.34 18.75
C LEU A 233 12.57 -8.91 17.45
N PRO A 234 12.14 -9.38 16.26
CA PRO A 234 12.71 -9.04 14.96
C PRO A 234 12.71 -7.55 14.67
N SER A 235 11.70 -6.83 15.19
CA SER A 235 11.57 -5.38 15.09
C SER A 235 10.89 -4.84 16.36
N ILE A 236 11.38 -3.71 16.87
CA ILE A 236 10.78 -3.04 18.03
C ILE A 236 10.01 -1.83 17.53
N ASP A 237 8.68 -1.90 17.60
CA ASP A 237 7.81 -0.74 17.48
C ASP A 237 7.23 -0.40 18.87
N ILE A 238 7.73 0.69 19.44
CA ILE A 238 7.30 1.23 20.74
C ILE A 238 5.81 1.56 20.75
N MET A 239 5.23 1.96 19.62
CA MET A 239 3.80 2.25 19.52
C MET A 239 2.98 0.96 19.61
N LEU A 240 3.39 -0.12 18.94
CA LEU A 240 2.72 -1.43 19.08
C LEU A 240 2.76 -1.92 20.53
N ILE A 241 3.90 -1.78 21.20
CA ILE A 241 4.06 -2.15 22.63
C ILE A 241 3.13 -1.30 23.50
N ARG A 242 3.09 0.01 23.27
CA ARG A 242 2.20 0.95 23.97
C ARG A 242 0.74 0.51 23.85
N TYR A 243 0.26 0.27 22.63
CA TYR A 243 -1.13 -0.13 22.40
C TYR A 243 -1.44 -1.49 23.03
N ALA A 244 -0.53 -2.46 22.92
CA ALA A 244 -0.68 -3.79 23.51
C ALA A 244 -0.82 -3.75 25.04
N LEU A 245 0.03 -2.96 25.71
CA LEU A 245 -0.01 -2.81 27.18
C LEU A 245 -1.20 -1.97 27.64
N CYS A 246 -1.57 -0.91 26.91
CA CYS A 246 -2.74 -0.08 27.21
C CYS A 246 -4.02 -0.91 27.18
N HIS A 247 -4.18 -1.74 26.14
CA HIS A 247 -5.30 -2.68 26.04
C HIS A 247 -5.39 -3.60 27.26
N ARG A 248 -4.27 -4.20 27.68
CA ARG A 248 -4.22 -5.11 28.84
C ARG A 248 -4.46 -4.39 30.16
N GLN A 249 -4.01 -3.15 30.30
CA GLN A 249 -4.34 -2.34 31.47
C GLN A 249 -5.85 -2.14 31.59
N ASN A 250 -6.52 -1.78 30.50
CA ASN A 250 -7.98 -1.59 30.49
C ASN A 250 -8.72 -2.87 30.92
N GLN A 251 -8.21 -4.04 30.53
CA GLN A 251 -8.74 -5.33 30.95
C GLN A 251 -8.52 -5.61 32.44
N LEU A 252 -7.32 -5.35 32.94
CA LEU A 252 -6.99 -5.51 34.36
C LEU A 252 -7.79 -4.57 35.26
N SER A 253 -8.02 -3.33 34.82
CA SER A 253 -8.79 -2.32 35.55
C SER A 253 -10.29 -2.61 35.57
N SER A 254 -10.78 -3.42 34.62
CA SER A 254 -12.20 -3.80 34.55
C SER A 254 -12.60 -4.88 35.56
N ASN A 255 -11.75 -5.25 36.52
CA ASN A 255 -12.00 -6.26 37.57
C ASN A 255 -12.54 -7.61 37.04
N GLY A 256 -12.16 -8.02 35.83
CA GLY A 256 -12.65 -9.26 35.20
C GLY A 256 -14.08 -9.18 34.63
N LEU A 257 -14.71 -7.99 34.60
CA LEU A 257 -16.02 -7.77 33.99
C LEU A 257 -15.95 -7.59 32.46
N THR A 258 -14.77 -7.30 31.90
CA THR A 258 -14.57 -7.33 30.45
C THR A 258 -14.66 -8.76 29.98
N ARG A 259 -15.84 -9.13 29.47
CA ARG A 259 -16.02 -10.39 28.75
C ARG A 259 -15.04 -10.45 27.58
N PRO A 260 -14.44 -11.64 27.30
CA PRO A 260 -13.74 -11.86 26.05
C PRO A 260 -14.60 -11.40 24.87
N SER A 261 -13.97 -10.83 23.84
CA SER A 261 -14.72 -10.47 22.63
C SER A 261 -15.35 -11.73 22.04
N ALA A 262 -16.60 -11.64 21.60
CA ALA A 262 -17.27 -12.78 20.95
C ALA A 262 -16.69 -13.00 19.55
N TYR A 263 -16.80 -14.22 19.03
CA TYR A 263 -16.54 -14.49 17.62
C TYR A 263 -17.47 -13.63 16.74
N PRO A 264 -16.99 -13.04 15.63
CA PRO A 264 -15.64 -13.18 15.06
C PRO A 264 -14.60 -12.19 15.60
N ALA A 265 -14.97 -11.26 16.49
CA ALA A 265 -14.07 -10.18 16.94
C ALA A 265 -12.82 -10.66 17.71
N ASN A 266 -12.84 -11.89 18.24
CA ASN A 266 -11.70 -12.56 18.87
C ASN A 266 -10.93 -13.50 17.93
N SER A 267 -11.28 -13.57 16.64
CA SER A 267 -10.55 -14.41 15.69
C SER A 267 -9.26 -13.73 15.22
N LEU A 268 -8.28 -14.54 14.85
CA LEU A 268 -7.02 -14.05 14.28
C LEU A 268 -7.29 -13.24 13.01
N GLU A 269 -8.14 -13.76 12.13
CA GLU A 269 -8.55 -13.13 10.87
C GLU A 269 -9.17 -11.74 11.09
N HIS A 270 -10.09 -11.60 12.06
CA HIS A 270 -10.69 -10.30 12.33
C HIS A 270 -9.63 -9.29 12.82
N ASN A 271 -8.73 -9.73 13.70
CA ASN A 271 -7.66 -8.87 14.23
C ASN A 271 -6.60 -8.54 13.17
N TRP A 272 -6.38 -9.43 12.21
CA TRP A 272 -5.55 -9.23 11.02
C TRP A 272 -6.09 -8.10 10.15
N HIS A 273 -7.38 -8.14 9.81
CA HIS A 273 -8.01 -7.12 8.95
C HIS A 273 -8.25 -5.78 9.66
N SER A 274 -8.44 -5.77 10.99
CA SER A 274 -8.66 -4.55 11.78
C SER A 274 -7.37 -3.91 12.32
N ASN A 275 -6.19 -4.44 11.97
CA ASN A 275 -4.89 -3.97 12.48
C ASN A 275 -4.78 -3.98 14.01
N THR A 276 -5.43 -4.93 14.69
CA THR A 276 -5.39 -5.07 16.16
C THR A 276 -4.76 -6.38 16.64
N LEU A 277 -3.89 -7.00 15.84
CA LEU A 277 -3.21 -8.28 16.17
C LEU A 277 -2.48 -8.27 17.52
N HIS A 278 -1.86 -7.14 17.89
CA HIS A 278 -1.20 -6.94 19.18
C HIS A 278 -2.12 -7.04 20.41
N CYS A 279 -3.43 -7.02 20.19
CA CYS A 279 -4.47 -7.18 21.22
C CYS A 279 -5.21 -8.53 21.15
N TRP A 280 -4.95 -9.34 20.12
CA TRP A 280 -5.79 -10.50 19.78
C TRP A 280 -5.89 -11.50 20.94
N LEU A 281 -4.77 -11.96 21.49
CA LEU A 281 -4.75 -12.93 22.58
C LEU A 281 -5.35 -12.36 23.88
N GLY A 282 -5.14 -11.07 24.15
CA GLY A 282 -5.81 -10.38 25.26
C GLY A 282 -7.33 -10.44 25.17
N LYS A 283 -7.93 -10.51 23.97
CA LYS A 283 -9.39 -10.59 23.77
C LYS A 283 -9.96 -12.01 23.97
N SER A 284 -9.11 -13.00 24.25
CA SER A 284 -9.50 -14.41 24.44
C SER A 284 -9.68 -14.78 25.92
N ASN A 285 -10.32 -15.92 26.22
CA ASN A 285 -10.64 -16.32 27.59
C ASN A 285 -9.37 -16.75 28.37
N PRO A 286 -8.99 -16.07 29.47
CA PRO A 286 -7.76 -16.36 30.21
C PRO A 286 -7.75 -17.73 30.93
N SER A 287 -8.88 -18.44 31.00
CA SER A 287 -8.98 -19.75 31.66
C SER A 287 -8.55 -20.95 30.80
N LEU A 288 -8.15 -20.73 29.54
CA LEU A 288 -7.66 -21.80 28.68
C LEU A 288 -6.12 -21.69 28.56
N PRO A 289 -5.37 -22.75 28.92
CA PRO A 289 -3.92 -22.73 28.74
C PRO A 289 -3.59 -22.55 27.25
N VAL A 290 -2.79 -21.55 26.93
CA VAL A 290 -2.21 -21.37 25.60
C VAL A 290 -1.19 -22.50 25.38
N ARG A 291 -1.65 -23.66 24.91
CA ARG A 291 -0.76 -24.66 24.33
C ARG A 291 -0.57 -24.28 22.88
N PHE A 292 0.58 -23.68 22.57
CA PHE A 292 1.05 -23.62 21.19
C PHE A 292 1.24 -25.06 20.72
N VAL A 293 0.38 -25.48 19.79
CA VAL A 293 0.77 -26.52 18.83
C VAL A 293 1.73 -25.81 17.89
N GLU A 294 2.98 -26.24 17.86
CA GLU A 294 3.97 -25.78 16.90
C GLU A 294 3.38 -25.92 15.49
N PHE A 295 2.97 -24.80 14.90
CA PHE A 295 2.66 -24.69 13.48
C PHE A 295 3.67 -23.73 12.88
N PHE A 296 4.85 -24.27 12.61
CA PHE A 296 5.80 -23.85 11.58
C PHE A 296 6.50 -25.11 11.05
#